data_AF-A0A924R6X3-F1
#
_entry.id   AF-A0A924R6X3-F1
#
_cell.length_a   1.000
_cell.length_b   1.000
_cell.length_c   1.000
_cell.angle_alpha   90.00
_cell.angle_beta   90.00
_cell.angle_gamma   90.00
#
_symmetry.space_group_name_H-M   'P 1'
#
loop_
_entity.id
_entity.type
_entity.pdbx_description
1 polymer ?
#
loop_
_entity_poly.entity_id
_entity_poly.type
_entity_poly.pdbx_seq_one_letter_code
_entity_poly.pdbx_strand_id
1 'polypeptide(L)'
;MKKYLFIIAIISFFSCQVFSQVGIGNSSPAAKLHIYSTGSLTVPNMLVEEATNSDARVTFKNTYGKSFTVAAPANVASPELACAWRVMSKN
;
A
#
# COMPACT_ATOMS: atom_id res chain seq x y z
N MET A 1 2.97 -22.62 -36.27
CA MET A 1 2.32 -21.52 -35.52
C MET A 1 2.22 -21.82 -34.02
N LYS A 2 1.71 -23.01 -33.61
CA LYS A 2 1.62 -23.42 -32.18
C LYS A 2 2.95 -23.39 -31.39
N LYS A 3 4.08 -23.67 -32.05
CA LYS A 3 5.42 -23.63 -31.43
C LYS A 3 5.86 -22.24 -30.94
N TYR A 4 5.46 -21.16 -31.64
CA TYR A 4 5.75 -19.79 -31.21
C TYR A 4 4.78 -19.33 -30.13
N LEU A 5 3.53 -19.82 -30.15
CA LEU A 5 2.53 -19.54 -29.13
C LEU A 5 2.95 -20.08 -27.75
N PHE A 6 3.54 -21.27 -27.72
CA PHE A 6 4.05 -21.88 -26.49
C PHE A 6 5.26 -21.12 -25.93
N ILE A 7 6.14 -20.63 -26.82
CA ILE A 7 7.31 -19.81 -26.43
C ILE A 7 6.88 -18.45 -25.89
N ILE A 8 5.91 -17.77 -26.53
CA ILE A 8 5.37 -16.48 -26.04
C ILE A 8 4.71 -16.66 -24.66
N ALA A 9 3.93 -17.72 -24.46
CA ALA A 9 3.29 -18.00 -23.19
C ALA A 9 4.30 -18.22 -22.04
N ILE A 10 5.40 -18.95 -22.30
CA ILE A 10 6.46 -19.19 -21.32
C ILE A 10 7.22 -17.88 -21.01
N ILE A 11 7.52 -17.08 -22.02
CA ILE A 11 8.21 -15.79 -21.85
C ILE A 11 7.33 -14.83 -21.02
N SER A 12 6.02 -14.74 -21.30
CA SER A 12 5.08 -13.91 -20.53
C SER A 12 4.90 -14.41 -19.10
N PHE A 13 4.96 -15.73 -18.87
CA PHE A 13 4.84 -16.30 -17.52
C PHE A 13 6.08 -16.03 -16.66
N PHE A 14 7.28 -16.14 -17.23
CA PHE A 14 8.54 -15.86 -16.52
C PHE A 14 8.78 -14.36 -16.29
N SER A 15 8.40 -13.50 -17.24
CA SER A 15 8.55 -12.05 -17.09
C SER A 15 7.62 -11.45 -16.02
N CYS A 16 6.57 -12.17 -15.60
CA CYS A 16 5.73 -11.75 -14.47
C CYS A 16 6.40 -11.95 -13.09
N GLN A 17 7.44 -12.79 -12.98
CA GLN A 17 8.02 -13.19 -11.69
C GLN A 17 9.21 -12.33 -11.24
N VAL A 18 9.71 -11.41 -12.05
CA VAL A 18 10.97 -10.67 -11.81
C VAL A 18 10.82 -9.25 -11.28
N PHE A 19 9.61 -8.76 -11.04
CA PHE A 19 9.44 -7.43 -10.44
C PHE A 19 9.40 -7.54 -8.91
N SER A 20 10.53 -7.25 -8.25
CA SER A 20 10.60 -7.06 -6.79
C SER A 20 9.97 -5.73 -6.33
N GLN A 21 9.42 -4.97 -7.26
CA GLN A 21 8.85 -3.64 -7.07
C GLN A 21 7.47 -3.58 -7.71
N VAL A 22 6.51 -2.98 -7.00
CA VAL A 22 5.15 -2.74 -7.46
C VAL A 22 5.02 -1.25 -7.75
N GLY A 23 4.99 -0.89 -9.04
CA GLY A 23 4.67 0.45 -9.53
C GLY A 23 3.20 0.55 -9.88
N ILE A 24 2.45 1.43 -9.20
CA ILE A 24 1.10 1.79 -9.60
C ILE A 24 1.16 3.17 -10.26
N GLY A 25 0.85 3.22 -11.56
CA GLY A 25 0.92 4.45 -12.35
C GLY A 25 2.35 4.88 -12.74
N ASN A 26 3.38 4.06 -12.47
CA ASN A 26 4.77 4.35 -12.84
C ASN A 26 5.48 3.11 -13.41
N SER A 27 6.02 3.24 -14.62
CA SER A 27 6.80 2.19 -15.29
C SER A 27 8.22 2.00 -14.74
N SER A 28 8.71 2.98 -13.98
CA SER A 28 10.05 2.98 -13.36
C SER A 28 9.95 3.32 -11.87
N PRO A 29 9.54 2.36 -11.02
CA PRO A 29 9.41 2.58 -9.57
C PRO A 29 10.76 2.93 -8.93
N ALA A 30 10.79 3.96 -8.08
CA ALA A 30 11.99 4.34 -7.33
C ALA A 30 12.15 3.52 -6.02
N ALA A 31 11.13 2.77 -5.63
CA ALA A 31 11.07 1.97 -4.42
C ALA A 31 10.24 0.70 -4.65
N LYS A 32 10.27 -0.23 -3.69
CA LYS A 32 9.50 -1.49 -3.75
C LYS A 32 8.00 -1.29 -3.89
N LEU A 33 7.47 -0.19 -3.38
CA LEU A 33 6.11 0.27 -3.65
C LEU A 33 6.20 1.75 -4.02
N HIS A 34 5.78 2.10 -5.23
CA HIS A 34 5.71 3.49 -5.69
C HIS A 34 4.34 3.75 -6.30
N ILE A 35 3.57 4.63 -5.66
CA ILE A 35 2.28 5.11 -6.15
C ILE A 35 2.52 6.50 -6.72
N TYR A 36 2.32 6.65 -8.03
CA TYR A 36 2.46 7.92 -8.73
C TYR A 36 1.15 8.25 -9.45
N SER A 37 0.65 9.46 -9.24
CA SER A 37 -0.56 9.96 -9.88
C SER A 37 -0.36 11.43 -10.24
N THR A 38 -0.86 11.83 -11.41
CA THR A 38 -0.90 13.21 -11.87
C THR A 38 -2.34 13.73 -11.86
N GLY A 39 -2.70 14.45 -10.80
CA GLY A 39 -3.94 15.24 -10.75
C GLY A 39 -5.05 14.72 -9.83
N SER A 40 -5.90 15.69 -9.46
CA SER A 40 -7.06 15.65 -8.54
C SER A 40 -6.80 15.43 -7.05
N LEU A 41 -7.22 16.40 -6.23
CA LEU A 41 -7.29 16.30 -4.76
C LEU A 41 -8.56 15.58 -4.28
N THR A 42 -9.49 15.27 -5.17
CA THR A 42 -10.80 14.68 -4.80
C THR A 42 -10.77 13.16 -4.72
N VAL A 43 -9.75 12.51 -5.30
CA VAL A 43 -9.56 11.06 -5.26
C VAL A 43 -8.21 10.78 -4.60
N PRO A 44 -8.16 10.00 -3.51
CA PRO A 44 -6.91 9.71 -2.84
C PRO A 44 -6.02 8.82 -3.71
N ASN A 45 -4.71 9.09 -3.73
CA ASN A 45 -3.74 8.20 -4.37
C ASN A 45 -3.65 6.83 -3.68
N MET A 46 -3.96 6.77 -2.38
CA MET A 46 -4.01 5.54 -1.59
C MET A 46 -5.21 5.63 -0.65
N LEU A 47 -6.18 4.73 -0.81
CA LEU A 47 -7.30 4.54 0.11
C LEU A 47 -7.04 3.31 0.96
N VAL A 48 -7.12 3.47 2.28
CA VAL A 48 -7.16 2.36 3.24
C VAL A 48 -8.48 2.49 3.97
N GLU A 49 -9.34 1.51 3.80
CA GLU A 49 -10.67 1.47 4.39
C GLU A 49 -10.88 0.18 5.18
N GLU A 50 -11.67 0.28 6.23
CA GLU A 50 -12.05 -0.84 7.07
C GLU A 50 -13.58 -0.95 7.00
N ALA A 51 -14.09 -2.15 6.74
CA ALA A 51 -15.49 -2.37 6.42
C ALA A 51 -16.37 -2.59 7.66
N THR A 52 -15.77 -2.64 8.85
CA THR A 52 -16.42 -2.97 10.11
C THR A 52 -16.18 -1.85 11.15
N ASN A 53 -16.28 -2.18 12.44
CA ASN A 53 -16.03 -1.24 13.53
C ASN A 53 -14.57 -1.36 14.02
N SER A 54 -13.60 -1.22 13.12
CA SER A 54 -12.16 -1.24 13.41
C SER A 54 -11.41 -0.13 12.68
N ASP A 55 -10.13 0.03 13.04
CA ASP A 55 -9.33 1.14 12.55
C ASP A 55 -8.71 0.80 11.19
N ALA A 56 -9.01 1.62 10.19
CA ALA A 56 -8.28 1.61 8.91
C ALA A 56 -6.85 2.10 9.16
N ARG A 57 -5.83 1.29 8.85
CA ARG A 57 -4.46 1.56 9.33
C ARG A 57 -3.34 1.13 8.41
N VAL A 58 -2.22 1.84 8.51
CA VAL A 58 -0.92 1.49 7.93
C VAL A 58 0.09 1.38 9.06
N THR A 59 0.72 0.21 9.19
CA THR A 59 1.74 -0.07 10.22
C THR A 59 3.12 -0.19 9.60
N PHE A 60 4.05 0.62 10.10
CA PHE A 60 5.48 0.51 9.85
C PHE A 60 6.10 -0.32 10.99
N LYS A 61 6.85 -1.37 10.65
CA LYS A 61 7.53 -2.23 11.63
C LYS A 61 8.94 -2.52 11.16
N ASN A 62 9.88 -2.61 12.11
CA ASN A 62 11.24 -3.08 11.85
C ASN A 62 11.55 -4.38 12.62
N THR A 63 12.71 -4.96 12.32
CA THR A 63 13.22 -6.18 12.96
C THR A 63 13.59 -5.99 14.44
N TYR A 64 13.77 -4.75 14.88
CA TYR A 64 14.07 -4.38 16.27
C TYR A 64 12.81 -4.31 17.15
N GLY A 65 11.65 -4.78 16.65
CA GLY A 65 10.39 -4.79 17.40
C GLY A 65 9.74 -3.42 17.53
N LYS A 66 10.29 -2.37 16.90
CA LYS A 66 9.67 -1.04 16.88
C LYS A 66 8.62 -0.97 15.80
N SER A 67 7.49 -0.35 16.14
CA SER A 67 6.42 -0.11 15.18
C SER A 67 5.76 1.24 15.39
N PHE A 68 5.28 1.80 14.29
CA PHE A 68 4.54 3.03 14.23
C PHE A 68 3.31 2.79 13.36
N THR A 69 2.12 3.17 13.83
CA THR A 69 0.88 2.95 13.08
C THR A 69 0.15 4.27 12.89
N VAL A 70 -0.20 4.56 11.64
CA VAL A 70 -1.14 5.63 11.28
C VAL A 70 -2.49 4.96 11.09
N ALA A 71 -3.53 5.45 11.77
CA ALA A 71 -4.86 4.84 11.71
C ALA A 71 -5.98 5.87 11.78
N ALA A 72 -7.08 5.61 11.07
CA ALA A 72 -8.36 6.27 11.23
C ALA A 72 -9.25 5.42 12.15
N PRO A 73 -9.59 5.89 13.36
CA PRO A 73 -10.28 5.09 14.37
C PRO A 73 -11.78 4.86 14.06
N ALA A 74 -12.28 3.67 14.39
CA ALA A 74 -13.66 3.25 14.11
C ALA A 74 -14.75 4.01 14.89
N ASN A 75 -14.39 4.56 16.05
CA ASN A 75 -15.31 5.24 16.95
C ASN A 75 -14.53 6.18 17.88
N VAL A 76 -14.48 7.47 17.55
CA VAL A 76 -13.98 8.49 18.47
C VAL A 76 -15.15 9.05 19.25
N ALA A 77 -15.28 8.64 20.52
CA ALA A 77 -16.28 9.18 21.44
C ALA A 77 -16.21 10.71 21.62
N SER A 78 -15.12 11.35 21.16
CA SER A 78 -15.01 12.79 20.98
C SER A 78 -14.18 13.12 19.73
N PRO A 79 -14.64 14.02 18.83
CA PRO A 79 -13.94 14.35 17.58
C PRO A 79 -12.54 14.93 17.78
N GLU A 80 -12.21 15.40 18.99
CA GLU A 80 -10.88 15.91 19.35
C GLU A 80 -9.81 14.79 19.40
N LEU A 81 -10.21 13.54 19.64
CA LEU A 81 -9.32 12.37 19.59
C LEU A 81 -9.16 11.79 18.18
N ALA A 82 -9.97 12.24 17.21
CA ALA A 82 -9.88 11.83 15.80
C ALA A 82 -8.74 12.52 15.06
N CYS A 83 -8.42 13.76 15.44
CA CYS A 83 -7.34 14.56 14.85
C CYS A 83 -6.05 14.55 15.69
N ALA A 84 -6.08 14.00 16.91
CA ALA A 84 -4.90 13.85 17.73
C ALA A 84 -4.07 12.67 17.20
N TRP A 85 -2.99 12.97 16.49
CA TRP A 85 -1.93 12.02 16.13
C TRP A 85 -1.47 11.27 17.38
N ARG A 86 -2.03 10.09 17.63
CA ARG A 86 -1.66 9.23 18.75
C ARG A 86 -0.42 8.44 18.35
N VAL A 87 0.78 8.97 18.64
CA VAL A 87 2.01 8.16 18.55
C VAL A 87 1.97 7.11 19.65
N MET A 88 1.56 5.91 19.30
CA MET A 88 1.76 4.76 20.17
C MET A 88 3.17 4.21 19.95
N SER A 89 4.17 4.83 20.58
CA SER A 89 5.49 4.20 20.74
C SER A 89 5.38 3.18 21.87
N LYS A 90 5.25 1.89 21.52
CA LYS A 90 5.51 0.83 22.49
C LYS A 90 7.03 0.70 22.64
N ASN A 91 7.51 0.99 23.85
CA ASN A 91 8.90 0.73 24.23
C ASN A 91 9.19 -0.77 24.20
#